data_AF-A0A1G0XXW4-F1
#
_entry.id   AF-A0A1G0XXW4-F1
#
_cell.length_a   1.000
_cell.length_b   1.000
_cell.length_c   1.000
_cell.angle_alpha   90.00
_cell.angle_beta   90.00
_cell.angle_gamma   90.00
#
_symmetry.space_group_name_H-M   'P 1'
#
loop_
_entity.id
_entity.type
_entity.pdbx_description
1 polymer ?
#
loop_
_entity_poly.entity_id
_entity_poly.type
_entity_poly.pdbx_seq_one_letter_code
_entity_poly.pdbx_strand_id
1 'polypeptide(L)'
;GDIYAEFAVWLREHVKEMLQFSGFIQASIFKQEQDKGSDQEKLTVQYQIESRDDLQCYFTEFAAQMREEGIKRFKDKFSAERRIFNVQDTMTPLKEDDLSSDTDKKDALRPGKLPCTPQLLLYPFIMAGKLSSAVGSVLFFDCSSIRLP
;
A
#
# COMPACT_ATOMS: atom_id res chain seq x y z
N GLY A 1 -8.22 9.81 28.58
CA GLY A 1 -8.80 9.01 27.49
C GLY A 1 -7.79 7.95 27.08
N ASP A 2 -8.22 6.98 26.28
CA ASP A 2 -7.29 6.05 25.64
C ASP A 2 -6.36 6.82 24.69
N ILE A 3 -5.08 6.94 25.07
CA ILE A 3 -4.08 7.71 24.32
C ILE A 3 -3.85 7.14 22.93
N TYR A 4 -3.99 5.82 22.77
CA TYR A 4 -3.84 5.17 21.47
C TYR A 4 -5.00 5.53 20.54
N ALA A 5 -6.23 5.54 21.05
CA ALA A 5 -7.39 5.95 20.26
C ALA A 5 -7.25 7.41 19.78
N GLU A 6 -6.78 8.31 20.65
CA GLU A 6 -6.50 9.70 20.27
C GLU A 6 -5.39 9.79 19.22
N PHE A 7 -4.29 9.07 19.42
CA PHE A 7 -3.18 8.98 18.47
C PHE A 7 -3.64 8.47 17.10
N ALA A 8 -4.46 7.42 17.05
CA ALA A 8 -4.96 6.86 15.80
C ALA A 8 -5.92 7.81 15.07
N VAL A 9 -6.73 8.60 15.80
CA VAL A 9 -7.58 9.63 15.21
C VAL A 9 -6.72 10.76 14.63
N TRP A 10 -5.78 11.28 15.42
CA TRP A 10 -4.88 12.33 14.97
C TRP A 10 -4.05 11.92 13.76
N LEU A 11 -3.48 10.70 13.78
CA LEU A 11 -2.65 10.22 12.67
C LEU A 11 -3.43 10.16 11.36
N ARG A 12 -4.72 9.79 11.38
CA ARG A 12 -5.55 9.82 10.17
C ARG A 12 -5.74 11.23 9.59
N GLU A 13 -5.94 12.23 10.44
CA GLU A 13 -6.03 13.62 9.97
C GLU A 13 -4.68 14.13 9.48
N HIS A 14 -3.59 13.81 10.20
CA HIS A 14 -2.23 14.11 9.79
C HIS A 14 -1.90 13.51 8.40
N VAL A 15 -2.32 12.27 8.13
CA VAL A 15 -2.15 11.65 6.80
C VAL A 15 -2.91 12.41 5.71
N LYS A 16 -4.10 12.94 5.99
CA LYS A 16 -4.84 13.74 5.00
C LYS A 16 -4.15 15.05 4.69
N GLU A 17 -3.56 15.71 5.69
CA GLU A 17 -2.75 16.92 5.49
C GLU A 17 -1.50 16.61 4.65
N MET A 18 -0.83 15.49 4.96
CA MET A 18 0.32 15.00 4.19
C MET A 18 0.00 14.76 2.71
N LEU A 19 -1.18 14.23 2.40
CA LEU A 19 -1.65 14.01 1.02
C LEU A 19 -1.96 15.30 0.26
N GLN A 20 -1.89 16.48 0.89
CA GLN A 20 -2.03 17.77 0.20
C GLN A 20 -0.71 18.30 -0.35
N PHE A 21 0.43 17.74 0.07
CA PHE A 21 1.74 18.13 -0.46
C PHE A 21 1.95 17.63 -1.89
N SER A 22 2.71 18.40 -2.67
CA SER A 22 3.01 18.06 -4.06
C SER A 22 3.67 16.68 -4.16
N GLY A 23 3.31 15.94 -5.20
CA GLY A 23 3.81 14.58 -5.48
C GLY A 23 3.27 13.47 -4.59
N PHE A 24 2.54 13.73 -3.50
CA PHE A 24 1.95 12.67 -2.67
C PHE A 24 0.71 12.08 -3.38
N ILE A 25 0.79 10.80 -3.77
CA ILE A 25 -0.23 10.13 -4.59
C ILE A 25 -1.25 9.40 -3.72
N GLN A 26 -0.77 8.59 -2.79
CA GLN A 26 -1.63 7.78 -1.91
C GLN A 26 -0.91 7.42 -0.60
N ALA A 27 -1.70 7.05 0.41
CA ALA A 27 -1.20 6.59 1.69
C ALA A 27 -1.96 5.37 2.20
N SER A 28 -1.25 4.48 2.88
CA SER A 28 -1.82 3.33 3.60
C SER A 28 -1.31 3.32 5.03
N ILE A 29 -2.23 3.15 5.99
CA ILE A 29 -1.91 3.06 7.43
C ILE A 29 -1.95 1.59 7.83
N PHE A 30 -0.85 1.13 8.40
CA PHE A 30 -0.67 -0.23 8.87
C PHE A 30 -0.54 -0.24 10.39
N LYS A 31 -1.19 -1.21 11.03
CA LYS A 31 -0.94 -1.54 12.42
C LYS A 31 0.08 -2.67 12.48
N GLN A 32 1.14 -2.49 13.25
CA GLN A 32 2.08 -3.58 13.49
C GLN A 32 1.38 -4.68 14.31
N GLU A 33 1.58 -5.94 13.92
CA GLU A 33 1.17 -7.06 14.78
C GLU A 33 1.88 -6.92 16.14
N GLN A 34 1.14 -7.06 17.23
CA GLN A 34 1.67 -6.84 18.57
C GLN A 34 2.74 -7.89 18.90
N ASP A 35 3.93 -7.42 19.25
CA ASP A 35 4.85 -8.21 20.06
C ASP A 35 4.31 -8.26 21.49
N LYS A 36 4.12 -9.47 22.02
CA LYS A 36 3.67 -9.65 23.41
C LYS A 36 4.67 -8.99 24.36
N GLY A 37 4.25 -7.93 25.04
CA GLY A 37 5.05 -7.21 26.04
C GLY A 37 5.57 -5.83 25.62
N SER A 38 5.19 -5.31 24.45
CA SER A 38 5.47 -3.92 24.08
C SER A 38 4.64 -2.95 24.92
N ASP A 39 5.29 -1.95 25.52
CA ASP A 39 4.67 -0.78 26.16
C ASP A 39 4.28 0.31 25.14
N GLN A 40 4.46 0.03 23.85
CA GLN A 40 4.20 0.95 22.75
C GLN A 40 3.26 0.34 21.72
N GLU A 41 2.35 1.17 21.22
CA GLU A 41 1.57 0.88 20.02
C GLU A 41 2.21 1.59 18.83
N LYS A 42 2.28 0.89 17.69
CA LYS A 42 2.94 1.37 16.47
C LYS A 42 1.98 1.38 15.30
N LEU A 43 1.92 2.53 14.63
CA LEU A 43 1.26 2.69 13.34
C LEU A 43 2.29 3.15 12.31
N THR A 44 2.33 2.47 11.18
CA THR A 44 3.21 2.82 10.07
C THR A 44 2.39 3.33 8.92
N VAL A 45 2.73 4.51 8.40
CA VAL A 45 2.14 5.03 7.18
C VAL A 45 3.11 4.81 6.03
N GLN A 46 2.65 4.16 4.97
CA GLN A 46 3.34 4.15 3.68
C GLN A 46 2.73 5.23 2.80
N TYR A 47 3.56 6.10 2.25
CA TYR A 47 3.22 7.05 1.22
C TYR A 47 3.84 6.61 -0.10
N GLN A 48 3.07 6.70 -1.18
CA GLN A 48 3.59 6.66 -2.54
C GLN A 48 3.73 8.09 -3.06
N ILE A 49 4.93 8.41 -3.54
CA ILE A 49 5.29 9.75 -3.99
C ILE A 49 5.77 9.68 -5.43
N GLU A 50 5.36 10.67 -6.23
CA GLU A 50 5.61 10.76 -7.67
C GLU A 50 7.09 10.88 -8.01
N SER A 51 7.84 11.70 -7.26
CA SER A 51 9.26 11.92 -7.52
C SER A 51 10.10 12.05 -6.24
N ARG A 52 11.42 11.90 -6.39
CA ARG A 52 12.36 12.12 -5.29
C ARG A 52 12.47 13.60 -4.92
N ASP A 53 12.28 14.49 -5.88
CA ASP A 53 12.36 15.94 -5.71
C ASP A 53 11.19 16.45 -4.88
N ASP A 54 9.97 15.95 -5.11
CA ASP A 54 8.79 16.26 -4.29
C ASP A 54 9.00 15.85 -2.82
N LEU A 55 9.51 14.62 -2.61
CA LEU A 55 9.87 14.17 -1.26
C LEU A 55 10.96 15.04 -0.63
N GLN A 56 11.92 15.52 -1.43
CA GLN A 56 12.99 16.40 -0.93
C GLN A 56 12.46 17.78 -0.55
N CYS A 57 11.55 18.35 -1.35
CA CYS A 57 10.83 19.57 -1.03
C CYS A 57 10.08 19.42 0.30
N TYR A 58 9.32 18.32 0.45
CA TYR A 58 8.65 17.99 1.70
C TYR A 58 9.59 17.96 2.91
N PHE A 59 10.74 17.29 2.80
CA PHE A 59 11.69 17.25 3.91
C PHE A 59 12.32 18.58 4.26
N THR A 60 12.57 19.42 3.26
CA THR A 60 13.26 20.70 3.45
C THR A 60 12.33 21.76 4.04
N GLU A 61 11.07 21.77 3.62
CA GLU A 61 10.14 22.86 3.94
C GLU A 61 9.14 22.51 5.03
N PHE A 62 8.62 21.27 5.05
CA PHE A 62 7.41 20.94 5.83
C PHE A 62 7.64 19.89 6.93
N ALA A 63 8.56 18.94 6.72
CA ALA A 63 8.66 17.76 7.57
C ALA A 63 9.08 18.02 9.03
N ALA A 64 9.72 19.16 9.30
CA ALA A 64 10.05 19.59 10.66
C ALA A 64 8.79 20.03 11.41
N GLN A 65 7.99 20.92 10.82
CA GLN A 65 6.72 21.39 11.37
C GLN A 65 5.75 20.23 11.58
N MET A 66 5.59 19.37 10.57
CA MET A 66 4.73 18.18 10.62
C MET A 66 5.06 17.25 11.79
N ARG A 67 6.35 17.06 12.09
CA ARG A 67 6.77 16.27 13.27
C ARG A 67 6.50 17.00 14.57
N GLU A 68 6.70 18.32 14.60
CA GLU A 68 6.53 19.12 15.80
C GLU A 68 5.09 19.09 16.31
N GLU A 69 4.10 18.98 15.43
CA GLU A 69 2.68 18.85 15.80
C GLU A 69 2.40 17.58 16.60
N GLY A 70 2.98 16.44 16.20
CA GLY A 70 2.90 15.18 16.94
C GLY A 70 3.57 15.29 18.32
N ILE A 71 4.75 15.92 18.38
CA ILE A 71 5.47 16.18 19.63
C ILE A 71 4.67 17.11 20.55
N LYS A 72 4.10 18.20 20.03
CA LYS A 72 3.29 19.14 20.81
C LYS A 72 2.07 18.45 21.42
N ARG A 73 1.45 17.54 20.66
CA ARG A 73 0.24 16.84 21.08
C ARG A 73 0.50 15.73 22.10
N PHE A 74 1.51 14.89 21.85
CA PHE A 74 1.75 13.66 22.63
C PHE A 74 3.02 13.70 23.50
N LYS A 75 3.79 14.79 23.42
CA LYS A 75 4.98 15.06 24.22
C LYS A 75 6.02 13.95 24.11
N ASP A 76 6.52 13.50 25.25
CA ASP A 76 7.53 12.45 25.43
C ASP A 76 7.03 11.04 25.09
N LYS A 77 5.73 10.87 24.83
CA LYS A 77 5.14 9.58 24.49
C LYS A 77 5.19 9.26 23.01
N PHE A 78 5.39 10.26 22.15
CA PHE A 78 5.41 10.07 20.70
C PHE A 78 6.84 9.98 20.17
N SER A 79 7.06 9.03 19.28
CA SER A 79 8.28 8.93 18.48
C SER A 79 7.96 8.54 17.05
N ALA A 80 8.80 8.97 16.10
CA ALA A 80 8.62 8.68 14.68
C ALA A 80 9.95 8.34 14.00
N GLU A 81 9.97 7.24 13.26
CA GLU A 81 11.08 6.80 12.43
C GLU A 81 10.71 6.87 10.95
N ARG A 82 11.66 7.31 10.12
CA ARG A 82 11.45 7.49 8.67
C ARG A 82 12.34 6.56 7.86
N ARG A 83 11.76 5.93 6.85
CA ARG A 83 12.48 5.08 5.88
C ARG A 83 12.01 5.40 4.47
N ILE A 84 12.94 5.37 3.52
CA ILE A 84 12.68 5.73 2.13
C ILE A 84 13.18 4.59 1.25
N PHE A 85 12.36 4.18 0.29
CA PHE A 85 12.66 3.11 -0.65
C PHE A 85 12.41 3.59 -2.06
N ASN A 86 13.31 3.19 -2.97
CA ASN A 86 13.08 3.32 -4.40
C ASN A 86 12.52 1.98 -4.90
N VAL A 87 11.44 2.02 -5.67
CA VAL A 87 10.91 0.82 -6.31
C VAL A 87 11.92 0.33 -7.35
N GLN A 88 12.43 -0.89 -7.17
CA GLN A 88 13.39 -1.52 -8.09
C GLN A 88 12.71 -2.45 -9.09
N ASP A 89 11.69 -3.19 -8.65
CA ASP A 89 10.94 -4.13 -9.47
C ASP A 89 9.49 -4.19 -8.97
N THR A 90 8.56 -4.50 -9.85
CA THR A 90 7.14 -4.74 -9.53
C THR A 90 6.72 -6.05 -10.17
N MET A 91 6.59 -7.08 -9.34
CA MET A 91 6.15 -8.40 -9.77
C MET A 91 4.63 -8.48 -9.69
N THR A 92 3.99 -8.90 -10.79
CA THR A 92 2.58 -9.28 -10.82
C THR A 92 2.46 -10.79 -10.94
N PRO A 93 1.50 -11.45 -10.26
CA PRO A 93 1.26 -12.88 -10.43
C PRO A 93 1.03 -13.23 -11.91
N LEU A 94 1.63 -14.33 -12.37
CA LEU A 94 1.34 -14.88 -13.69
C LEU A 94 -0.11 -15.35 -13.71
N LYS A 95 -0.89 -14.93 -14.72
CA LYS A 95 -2.20 -15.51 -14.99
C LYS A 95 -2.00 -16.86 -15.68
N GLU A 96 -2.73 -17.89 -15.25
CA GLU A 96 -2.62 -19.28 -15.74
C GLU A 96 -3.21 -19.51 -17.15
N ASP A 97 -3.49 -18.45 -17.93
CA ASP A 97 -4.23 -18.58 -19.21
C ASP A 97 -3.36 -18.77 -20.47
N ASP A 98 -2.02 -18.85 -20.36
CA ASP A 98 -1.11 -19.07 -21.51
C ASP A 98 -0.56 -20.52 -21.61
N LEU A 99 -1.26 -21.53 -21.06
CA LEU A 99 -0.94 -22.94 -21.27
C LEU A 99 -1.98 -23.69 -22.12
N SER A 100 -2.19 -23.25 -23.35
CA SER A 100 -2.65 -24.06 -24.49
C SER A 100 -2.58 -23.15 -25.71
N SER A 101 -1.84 -23.42 -26.79
CA SER A 101 -1.91 -24.58 -27.68
C SER A 101 -0.66 -24.59 -28.57
N ASP A 102 -0.08 -25.74 -28.93
CA ASP A 102 -0.21 -26.41 -30.25
C ASP A 102 0.94 -27.44 -30.30
N THR A 103 0.95 -28.62 -30.94
CA THR A 103 0.05 -29.50 -31.69
C THR A 103 0.87 -30.78 -31.89
N ASP A 104 0.30 -31.98 -31.73
CA ASP A 104 0.18 -33.01 -32.78
C ASP A 104 -0.08 -34.44 -32.25
N LYS A 105 -1.21 -34.97 -32.74
CA LYS A 105 -1.58 -36.37 -33.05
C LYS A 105 -0.81 -37.53 -32.39
N LYS A 106 -1.59 -38.39 -31.72
CA LYS A 106 -1.78 -39.78 -32.19
C LYS A 106 -3.08 -40.40 -31.68
N ASP A 107 -3.77 -41.01 -32.63
CA ASP A 107 -5.07 -41.64 -32.56
C ASP A 107 -5.13 -42.81 -31.57
N ALA A 108 -6.23 -42.91 -30.81
CA ALA A 108 -6.92 -44.19 -30.59
C ALA A 108 -8.30 -43.99 -29.93
N LEU A 109 -9.29 -44.47 -30.67
CA LEU A 109 -10.73 -44.60 -30.42
C LEU A 109 -11.09 -45.29 -29.09
N ARG A 110 -12.00 -44.70 -28.31
CA ARG A 110 -13.00 -45.44 -27.48
C ARG A 110 -14.34 -44.69 -27.43
N PRO A 111 -15.49 -45.38 -27.54
CA PRO A 111 -16.80 -44.75 -27.50
C PRO A 111 -17.41 -44.72 -26.09
N GLY A 112 -18.18 -43.67 -25.82
CA GLY A 112 -19.34 -43.74 -24.93
C GLY A 112 -19.34 -42.80 -23.71
N LYS A 113 -19.86 -41.57 -23.87
CA LYS A 113 -21.13 -41.07 -23.27
C LYS A 113 -21.24 -39.54 -23.41
N LEU A 114 -22.35 -39.07 -23.98
CA LEU A 114 -22.92 -37.72 -23.88
C LEU A 114 -24.09 -37.77 -22.86
N PRO A 115 -24.74 -36.65 -22.49
CA PRO A 115 -24.26 -35.27 -22.26
C PRO A 115 -24.82 -34.68 -20.94
N CYS A 116 -24.38 -33.48 -20.53
CA CYS A 116 -25.27 -32.47 -19.92
C CYS A 116 -24.57 -31.10 -19.80
N THR A 117 -24.85 -30.21 -20.75
CA THR A 117 -24.90 -28.73 -20.58
C THR A 117 -26.37 -28.34 -20.30
N PRO A 118 -26.77 -27.09 -19.93
CA PRO A 118 -26.12 -25.78 -20.07
C PRO A 118 -26.23 -24.90 -18.78
N GLN A 119 -25.64 -23.70 -18.65
CA GLN A 119 -26.18 -22.45 -19.19
C GLN A 119 -25.25 -21.25 -18.88
N LEU A 120 -25.02 -20.44 -19.92
CA LEU A 120 -24.46 -19.08 -19.92
C LEU A 120 -25.03 -18.17 -18.83
N LEU A 121 -24.20 -17.24 -18.31
CA LEU A 121 -24.54 -15.81 -18.36
C LEU A 121 -23.30 -14.95 -18.64
N LEU A 122 -23.47 -14.09 -19.65
CA LEU A 122 -22.59 -13.03 -20.13
C LEU A 122 -22.23 -12.01 -19.03
N TYR A 123 -20.99 -11.54 -19.04
CA TYR A 123 -20.69 -10.13 -18.82
C TYR A 123 -19.59 -9.66 -19.79
N PRO A 124 -19.86 -8.67 -20.65
CA PRO A 124 -18.82 -7.96 -21.38
C PRO A 124 -18.42 -6.69 -20.60
N PHE A 125 -17.23 -6.17 -20.92
CA PHE A 125 -16.68 -4.87 -20.50
C PHE A 125 -16.28 -4.73 -19.02
N ILE A 126 -14.98 -4.59 -18.74
CA ILE A 126 -14.35 -3.28 -18.44
C ILE A 126 -12.90 -3.28 -18.95
N MET A 127 -12.68 -2.39 -19.90
CA MET A 127 -11.47 -1.61 -20.23
C MET A 127 -10.09 -2.15 -19.85
N ALA A 128 -9.27 -2.30 -20.88
CA ALA A 128 -7.84 -2.06 -20.84
C ALA A 128 -7.53 -0.77 -20.06
N GLY A 129 -7.23 -0.91 -18.77
CA GLY A 129 -6.63 0.13 -17.95
C GLY A 129 -5.20 0.28 -18.41
N LYS A 130 -4.91 1.42 -19.06
CA LYS A 130 -3.58 1.96 -19.35
C LYS A 130 -2.52 1.37 -18.41
N LEU A 131 -1.54 0.71 -19.03
CA LEU A 131 -0.22 0.55 -18.44
C LEU A 131 0.29 1.97 -18.16
N SER A 132 0.04 2.46 -16.94
CA SER A 132 0.56 3.74 -16.50
C SER A 132 2.07 3.58 -16.52
N SER A 133 2.70 4.28 -17.46
CA SER A 133 4.13 4.58 -17.50
C SER A 133 4.72 4.49 -16.10
N ALA A 134 5.74 3.66 -15.93
CA ALA A 134 6.50 3.51 -14.69
C ALA A 134 7.13 4.87 -14.32
N VAL A 135 6.37 5.72 -13.64
CA VAL A 135 6.90 6.91 -12.98
C VAL A 135 7.63 6.39 -11.76
N GLY A 136 8.93 6.69 -11.67
CA GLY A 136 9.82 6.22 -10.61
C GLY A 136 9.26 6.59 -9.24
N SER A 137 8.51 5.66 -8.65
CA SER A 137 7.75 5.92 -7.45
C SER A 137 8.68 5.77 -6.26
N VAL A 138 8.70 6.79 -5.40
CA VAL A 138 9.40 6.71 -4.11
C VAL A 138 8.40 6.28 -3.07
N LEU A 139 8.76 5.27 -2.27
CA LEU A 139 7.98 4.88 -1.11
C LEU A 139 8.59 5.50 0.13
N PHE A 140 7.80 6.29 0.84
CA PHE A 140 8.18 6.89 2.10
C PHE A 140 7.37 6.25 3.23
N PHE A 141 8.05 5.64 4.19
CA PHE A 141 7.43 5.04 5.36
C PHE A 141 7.71 5.91 6.59
N ASP A 142 6.65 6.34 7.27
CA ASP A 142 6.71 7.02 8.56
C ASP A 142 6.10 6.10 9.63
N CYS A 143 6.97 5.52 10.46
CA CYS A 143 6.58 4.66 11.57
C CYS A 143 6.47 5.51 12.83
N SER A 144 5.24 5.78 13.24
CA SER A 144 4.94 6.53 14.44
C SER A 144 4.51 5.60 15.56
N SER A 145 5.06 5.81 16.75
CA SER A 145 4.73 5.05 17.94
C SER A 145 4.24 5.96 19.06
N ILE A 146 3.37 5.40 19.90
CA ILE A 146 2.87 6.04 21.11
C ILE A 146 3.11 5.11 22.30
N ARG A 147 3.73 5.64 23.36
CA ARG A 147 3.90 4.92 24.62
C ARG A 147 2.60 4.91 25.42
N LEU A 148 2.18 3.71 25.81
CA LEU A 148 1.03 3.51 26.67
C LEU A 148 1.36 3.91 28.12
N PRO A 149 0.36 4.34 28.91
CA PRO A 149 0.54 4.69 30.32
C PRO A 149 0.99 3.52 31.18
#